data_AF-A0A1H0V5Y9-F1
#
_entry.id   AF-A0A1H0V5Y9-F1
#
_cell.length_a   1.000
_cell.length_b   1.000
_cell.length_c   1.000
_cell.angle_alpha   90.00
_cell.angle_beta   90.00
_cell.angle_gamma   90.00
#
_symmetry.space_group_name_H-M   'P 1'
#
loop_
_entity.id
_entity.type
_entity.pdbx_description
1 polymer ?
#
loop_
_entity_poly.entity_id
_entity_poly.type
_entity_poly.pdbx_seq_one_letter_code
_entity_poly.pdbx_strand_id
1 'polypeptide(L)' 'MTERHLEHKETLSNGCSIKVKAEILKDGSLGMFIGVYRPDGSAIDENHDPKPHMLDMEAAMDWGIDIAKGIGNSQRSL' A
#
# COMPACT_ATOMS: atom_id res chain seq x y z
N MET A 1 1.44 -4.30 -19.80
CA MET A 1 2.90 -4.34 -19.61
C MET A 1 3.28 -3.01 -18.99
N THR A 2 3.36 -2.99 -17.65
CA THR A 2 4.03 -1.92 -16.91
C THR A 2 5.53 -2.22 -16.91
N GLU A 3 6.36 -1.19 -17.10
CA GLU A 3 7.79 -1.33 -17.37
C GLU A 3 8.59 -1.65 -16.09
N ARG A 4 8.07 -1.25 -14.93
CA ARG A 4 8.61 -1.56 -13.60
C ARG A 4 7.49 -1.50 -12.55
N HIS A 5 7.43 -2.51 -11.68
CA HIS A 5 6.52 -2.52 -10.53
C HIS A 5 7.21 -3.01 -9.27
N LEU A 6 6.79 -2.49 -8.12
CA LEU A 6 7.15 -2.96 -6.78
C LEU A 6 5.87 -3.39 -6.06
N GLU A 7 5.96 -4.47 -5.29
CA GLU A 7 4.89 -4.94 -4.42
C GLU A 7 5.48 -5.30 -3.05
N HIS A 8 4.82 -4.87 -1.98
CA HIS A 8 5.14 -5.20 -0.60
C HIS A 8 3.91 -5.80 0.05
N LYS A 9 4.11 -6.93 0.72
CA LYS A 9 3.07 -7.59 1.51
C LYS A 9 3.67 -7.95 2.86
N GLU A 10 2.95 -7.59 3.92
CA GLU A 10 3.39 -7.82 5.28
C GLU A 10 2.17 -8.08 6.16
N THR A 11 2.31 -9.01 7.11
CA THR A 11 1.33 -9.23 8.16
C THR A 11 1.83 -8.56 9.43
N LEU A 12 1.03 -7.63 9.95
CA LEU A 12 1.31 -6.87 11.17
C LEU A 12 1.11 -7.75 12.41
N SER A 13 1.68 -7.33 13.54
CA SER A 13 1.60 -8.07 14.81
C SER A 13 0.18 -8.19 15.38
N ASN A 14 -0.77 -7.35 14.94
CA ASN A 14 -2.19 -7.45 15.28
C ASN A 14 -2.98 -8.39 14.33
N GLY A 15 -2.29 -9.07 13.42
CA GLY A 15 -2.88 -9.98 12.43
C GLY A 15 -3.46 -9.30 11.19
N CYS A 16 -3.49 -7.97 11.12
CA CYS A 16 -3.86 -7.28 9.89
C CYS A 16 -2.79 -7.51 8.81
N SER A 17 -3.21 -7.65 7.56
CA SER A 17 -2.31 -7.76 6.42
C SER A 17 -2.32 -6.47 5.62
N ILE A 18 -1.15 -6.01 5.18
CA ILE A 18 -1.02 -4.87 4.29
C ILE A 18 -0.49 -5.32 2.94
N LYS A 19 -0.93 -4.64 1.89
CA LYS A 19 -0.49 -4.83 0.51
C LYS A 19 -0.30 -3.46 -0.13
N VAL A 20 0.93 -3.13 -0.46
CA VAL A 20 1.26 -1.89 -1.15
C VAL A 20 1.85 -2.25 -2.51
N LYS A 21 1.45 -1.54 -3.56
CA LYS A 21 1.99 -1.72 -4.90
C LYS A 21 2.27 -0.36 -5.51
N ALA A 22 3.42 -0.21 -6.15
CA ALA A 22 3.78 0.95 -6.94
C ALA A 22 4.16 0.48 -8.35
N GLU A 23 3.73 1.18 -9.40
CA GLU A 23 4.05 0.83 -10.78
C GLU A 23 4.18 2.07 -11.67
N ILE A 24 5.12 2.05 -12.62
CA ILE A 24 5.14 3.08 -13.67
C ILE A 24 4.16 2.67 -14.76
N LEU A 25 3.14 3.50 -14.97
CA LEU A 25 2.16 3.36 -16.03
C LEU A 25 2.77 3.71 -17.40
N LYS A 26 2.08 3.35 -18.48
CA LYS A 26 2.58 3.54 -19.85
C LYS A 26 2.79 5.02 -20.24
N ASP A 27 2.11 5.93 -19.57
CA ASP A 27 2.24 7.37 -19.77
C ASP A 27 3.39 7.97 -18.93
N GLY A 28 4.14 7.14 -18.20
CA GLY A 28 5.21 7.55 -17.31
C GLY A 28 4.74 8.02 -15.94
N SER A 29 3.44 7.98 -15.64
CA SER A 29 2.93 8.33 -14.31
C SER A 29 3.16 7.19 -13.32
N LEU A 30 3.27 7.57 -12.04
CA LEU A 30 3.38 6.62 -10.94
C LEU A 30 1.96 6.22 -10.50
N GLY A 31 1.58 4.98 -10.78
CA GLY A 31 0.41 4.35 -10.23
C GLY A 31 0.72 3.72 -8.87
N MET A 32 -0.20 3.81 -7.93
CA MET A 32 -0.01 3.26 -6.60
C MET A 32 -1.29 2.63 -6.06
N PHE A 33 -1.14 1.61 -5.22
CA PHE A 33 -2.21 0.94 -4.51
C PHE A 33 -1.79 0.68 -3.07
N ILE A 34 -2.68 0.97 -2.12
CA ILE A 34 -2.52 0.68 -0.70
C ILE A 34 -3.75 -0.09 -0.24
N GLY A 35 -3.57 -1.35 0.15
CA GLY A 35 -4.60 -2.21 0.70
C GLY A 35 -4.27 -2.62 2.13
N VAL A 36 -5.27 -2.57 3.01
CA VAL A 36 -5.18 -3.01 4.40
C VAL A 36 -6.34 -3.95 4.67
N TYR A 37 -6.04 -5.12 5.22
CA TYR A 37 -6.98 -6.23 5.41
C TYR A 37 -6.93 -6.73 6.84
N ARG A 38 -8.08 -7.14 7.37
CA ARG A 38 -8.18 -7.84 8.66
C ARG A 38 -7.65 -9.28 8.55
N PRO A 39 -7.41 -9.95 9.68
CA PRO A 39 -7.03 -11.37 9.70
C PRO A 39 -8.06 -12.28 9.00
N ASP A 40 -9.34 -11.89 8.97
CA ASP A 40 -10.42 -12.61 8.30
C ASP A 40 -10.46 -12.38 6.78
N GLY A 41 -9.56 -11.55 6.25
CA GLY A 41 -9.47 -11.17 4.83
C GLY A 41 -10.39 -10.02 4.43
N SER A 42 -11.19 -9.45 5.34
CA SER A 42 -12.02 -8.28 5.02
C SER A 42 -11.17 -7.03 4.80
N ALA A 43 -11.51 -6.25 3.78
CA ALA A 43 -10.86 -4.98 3.51
C ALA A 43 -11.19 -3.96 4.61
N ILE A 44 -10.15 -3.34 5.17
CA ILE A 44 -10.24 -2.17 6.05
C ILE A 44 -10.21 -0.92 5.20
N ASP A 45 -9.23 -0.83 4.30
CA ASP A 45 -9.04 0.28 3.39
C ASP A 45 -8.35 -0.22 2.11
N GLU A 46 -8.83 0.24 0.96
CA GLU A 46 -8.23 -0.04 -0.35
C GLU A 46 -8.17 1.25 -1.19
N ASN A 47 -7.04 1.94 -1.11
CA ASN A 47 -6.80 3.13 -1.89
C ASN A 47 -6.09 2.78 -3.21
N HIS A 48 -6.78 3.00 -4.32
CA HIS A 48 -6.32 2.68 -5.68
C HIS A 48 -5.70 3.87 -6.43
N ASP A 49 -5.81 5.08 -5.90
CA ASP A 49 -5.17 6.29 -6.43
C ASP A 49 -4.63 7.15 -5.28
N PRO A 50 -3.77 6.60 -4.40
CA PRO A 50 -3.06 7.45 -3.47
C PRO A 50 -2.17 8.38 -4.29
N LYS A 51 -2.16 9.66 -3.93
CA LYS A 51 -1.38 10.70 -4.59
C LYS A 51 -0.11 10.96 -3.78
N PRO A 52 0.93 10.13 -3.90
CA PRO A 52 2.20 10.43 -3.24
C PRO A 52 2.74 11.74 -3.81
N HIS A 53 3.19 12.63 -2.95
CA HIS A 53 3.89 13.84 -3.37
C HIS A 53 5.33 13.58 -3.83
N MET A 54 5.78 12.32 -3.83
CA MET A 54 7.16 11.92 -4.10
C MET A 54 7.35 11.42 -5.55
N LEU A 55 8.52 11.71 -6.12
CA LEU A 55 8.84 11.48 -7.53
C LEU A 55 9.41 10.09 -7.81
N ASP A 56 9.93 9.41 -6.80
CA ASP A 56 10.61 8.13 -6.96
C ASP A 56 9.76 6.97 -6.42
N MET A 57 9.91 5.80 -7.06
CA MET A 57 9.07 4.63 -6.78
C MET A 57 9.38 4.00 -5.41
N GLU A 58 10.63 4.07 -4.95
CA GLU A 58 11.06 3.45 -3.68
C GLU A 58 10.55 4.26 -2.49
N ALA A 59 10.70 5.58 -2.52
CA ALA A 59 10.16 6.50 -1.54
C ALA A 59 8.62 6.50 -1.55
N ALA A 60 7.99 6.44 -2.73
CA ALA A 60 6.55 6.23 -2.79
C ALA A 60 6.17 4.92 -2.10
N MET A 61 6.93 3.84 -2.31
CA MET A 61 6.72 2.56 -1.67
C MET A 61 6.80 2.66 -0.14
N ASP A 62 7.88 3.22 0.39
CA ASP A 62 8.09 3.41 1.83
C ASP A 62 6.96 4.24 2.44
N TRP A 63 6.56 5.33 1.77
CA TRP A 63 5.43 6.14 2.18
C TRP A 63 4.11 5.35 2.22
N GLY A 64 3.82 4.54 1.20
CA GLY A 64 2.60 3.72 1.20
C GLY A 64 2.60 2.64 2.28
N ILE A 65 3.78 2.08 2.58
CA ILE A 65 3.95 1.12 3.68
C ILE A 65 3.66 1.80 5.01
N ASP A 66 4.18 3.00 5.24
CA ASP A 66 3.94 3.76 6.47
C ASP A 66 2.46 4.10 6.65
N ILE A 67 1.77 4.53 5.59
CA ILE A 67 0.31 4.79 5.60
C ILE A 67 -0.45 3.50 5.93
N ALA A 68 -0.14 2.39 5.25
CA ALA A 68 -0.79 1.11 5.47
C ALA A 68 -0.58 0.59 6.90
N LYS A 69 0.64 0.73 7.44
CA LYS A 69 0.98 0.41 8.82
C LYS A 69 0.23 1.28 9.81
N GLY A 70 0.09 2.58 9.52
CA GLY A 70 -0.72 3.49 10.32
C GLY A 70 -2.17 3.01 10.42
N ILE A 71 -2.83 2.80 9.28
CA ILE A 71 -4.23 2.34 9.22
C ILE A 71 -4.40 0.98 9.91
N GLY A 72 -3.52 0.02 9.62
CA GLY A 72 -3.55 -1.32 10.18
C GLY A 72 -3.36 -1.33 11.70
N ASN A 73 -2.38 -0.57 12.22
CA ASN A 73 -2.13 -0.48 13.66
C ASN A 73 -3.19 0.35 14.40
N SER A 74 -3.88 1.27 13.71
CA SER A 74 -5.02 2.01 14.27
C SER A 74 -6.26 1.14 14.50
N GLN A 75 -6.32 -0.09 13.96
CA GLN A 75 -7.42 -1.04 14.23
C GLN A 75 -7.35 -1.69 15.63
N ARG A 76 -6.74 -1.02 16.63
CA ARG A 76 -6.68 -1.45 18.04
C ARG A 76 -8.07 -1.39 18.70
N SER A 77 -9.01 -2.24 18.27
CA SER A 77 -10.29 -2.47 18.96
C SER A 77 -11.06 -3.69 18.40
N LEU A 78 -10.41 -4.80 18.04
CA LEU A 78 -11.10 -6.06 17.77
C LEU A 78 -10.64 -7.13 18.75
#